data_AF-A0A1G2I7P1-F1
#
_entry.id   AF-A0A1G2I7P1-F1
#
_cell.length_a   1.000
_cell.length_b   1.000
_cell.length_c   1.000
_cell.angle_alpha   90.00
_cell.angle_beta   90.00
_cell.angle_gamma   90.00
#
_symmetry.space_group_name_H-M   'P 1'
#
loop_
_entity.id
_entity.type
_entity.pdbx_description
1 polymer ?
#
loop_
_entity_poly.entity_id
_entity_poly.type
_entity_poly.pdbx_seq_one_letter_code
_entity_poly.pdbx_strand_id
1 'polypeptide(L)'
;MINIKHLLKVTSAWTSIIYVVCYAGVAMYSPIRVMTMRYAMHMDFTFTSGYFGLGYFISGLIIWNVIALLSVWLFAWLFNTIKD
;
A
#
# COMPACT_ATOMS: atom_id res chain seq x y z
N MET A 1 -11.75 -16.52 16.42
CA MET A 1 -12.28 -15.17 16.06
C MET A 1 -11.15 -14.16 16.18
N ILE A 2 -10.81 -13.47 15.09
CA ILE A 2 -9.68 -12.53 15.01
C ILE A 2 -9.99 -11.25 15.80
N ASN A 3 -9.02 -10.76 16.58
CA ASN A 3 -9.09 -9.44 17.21
C ASN A 3 -8.82 -8.33 16.18
N ILE A 4 -9.91 -7.75 15.66
CA ILE A 4 -9.87 -6.73 14.60
C ILE A 4 -9.08 -5.49 15.03
N LYS A 5 -9.24 -5.00 16.27
CA LYS A 5 -8.58 -3.77 16.74
C LYS A 5 -7.06 -3.91 16.76
N HIS A 6 -6.57 -5.00 17.33
CA HIS A 6 -5.13 -5.27 17.36
C HIS A 6 -4.58 -5.44 15.95
N LEU A 7 -5.28 -6.21 15.11
CA LEU A 7 -4.87 -6.46 13.73
C LEU A 7 -4.77 -5.16 12.92
N LEU A 8 -5.77 -4.29 12.98
CA LEU A 8 -5.74 -3.00 12.27
C LEU A 8 -4.59 -2.09 12.73
N LYS A 9 -4.25 -2.09 14.03
CA LYS A 9 -3.13 -1.31 14.56
C LYS A 9 -1.78 -1.83 14.06
N VAL A 10 -1.61 -3.15 14.00
CA VAL A 10 -0.40 -3.77 13.45
C VAL A 10 -0.31 -3.48 11.94
N THR A 11 -1.43 -3.62 11.22
CA THR A 11 -1.51 -3.34 9.78
C THR A 11 -1.13 -1.90 9.44
N SER A 12 -1.61 -0.90 10.18
CA SER A 12 -1.27 0.50 9.89
C SER A 12 0.22 0.80 10.11
N ALA A 13 0.80 0.30 11.21
CA ALA A 13 2.22 0.45 11.48
C ALA A 13 3.07 -0.24 10.39
N TRP A 14 2.74 -1.49 10.06
CA TRP A 14 3.42 -2.28 9.05
C TRP A 14 3.34 -1.64 7.66
N THR A 15 2.14 -1.25 7.23
CA THR A 15 1.92 -0.61 5.92
C THR A 15 2.70 0.68 5.81
N SER A 16 2.75 1.48 6.89
CA SER A 16 3.52 2.72 6.92
C SER A 16 5.01 2.46 6.77
N ILE A 17 5.57 1.49 7.51
CA ILE A 17 7.00 1.12 7.42
C ILE A 17 7.35 0.67 5.99
N ILE A 18 6.58 -0.28 5.43
CA ILE A 18 6.82 -0.76 4.07
C ILE A 18 6.70 0.37 3.07
N TYR A 19 5.67 1.21 3.18
CA TYR A 19 5.46 2.30 2.25
C TYR A 19 6.68 3.23 2.20
N VAL A 20 7.26 3.59 3.35
CA VAL A 20 8.49 4.42 3.40
C VAL A 20 9.65 3.72 2.69
N VAL A 21 9.87 2.44 2.96
CA VAL A 21 10.95 1.67 2.32
C VAL A 21 10.76 1.58 0.81
N CYS A 22 9.53 1.29 0.35
CA CYS A 22 9.21 1.23 -1.07
C CYS A 22 9.37 2.60 -1.74
N TYR A 23 8.87 3.67 -1.12
CA TYR A 23 8.98 5.02 -1.67
C TYR A 23 10.45 5.42 -1.85
N ALA A 24 11.30 5.16 -0.84
CA ALA A 24 12.73 5.37 -0.93
C ALA A 24 13.39 4.51 -2.03
N GLY A 25 13.04 3.23 -2.11
CA GLY A 25 13.57 2.32 -3.13
C GLY A 25 13.27 2.78 -4.57
N VAL A 26 12.03 3.21 -4.84
CA VAL A 26 11.66 3.71 -6.16
C VAL A 26 12.29 5.10 -6.43
N ALA A 27 12.51 5.92 -5.40
CA ALA A 27 13.24 7.18 -5.55
C ALA A 27 14.71 6.96 -5.94
N MET A 28 15.36 5.94 -5.38
CA MET A 28 16.74 5.57 -5.70
C MET A 28 16.87 4.86 -7.05
N TYR A 29 15.89 4.04 -7.43
CA TYR A 29 15.89 3.29 -8.68
C TYR A 29 14.55 3.43 -9.42
N SER A 30 14.45 4.53 -10.16
CA SER A 30 13.26 4.92 -10.94
C SER A 30 12.73 3.86 -11.93
N PRO A 31 13.58 3.00 -12.58
CA PRO A 31 13.07 1.99 -13.52
C PRO A 31 12.12 0.97 -12.90
N ILE A 32 12.24 0.67 -11.59
CA ILE A 32 11.30 -0.23 -10.89
C ILE A 32 9.87 0.25 -11.07
N ARG A 33 9.61 1.57 -11.05
CA ARG A 33 8.25 2.11 -11.20
C ARG A 33 7.61 1.70 -12.51
N VAL A 34 8.33 1.87 -13.61
CA VAL A 34 7.82 1.58 -14.96
C VAL A 34 7.58 0.08 -15.11
N MET A 35 8.51 -0.73 -14.62
CA MET A 35 8.36 -2.20 -14.62
C MET A 35 7.17 -2.65 -13.76
N THR A 36 7.01 -2.13 -12.54
CA THR A 36 5.88 -2.47 -11.67
C THR A 36 4.54 -2.10 -12.31
N MET A 37 4.45 -0.94 -12.93
CA MET A 37 3.20 -0.51 -13.57
C MET A 37 2.85 -1.40 -14.76
N ARG A 38 3.84 -1.71 -15.60
CA ARG A 38 3.65 -2.56 -16.76
C ARG A 38 3.34 -4.01 -16.41
N TYR A 39 4.10 -4.60 -15.49
CA TYR A 39 4.05 -6.04 -15.24
C TYR A 39 3.18 -6.44 -14.05
N ALA A 40 3.14 -5.65 -12.97
CA ALA A 40 2.31 -5.98 -11.80
C ALA A 40 0.91 -5.38 -11.93
N MET A 41 0.82 -4.12 -12.36
CA MET A 41 -0.46 -3.40 -12.45
C MET A 41 -1.14 -3.55 -13.82
N HIS A 42 -0.45 -4.12 -14.82
CA HIS A 42 -0.96 -4.28 -16.20
C HIS A 42 -1.39 -2.94 -16.83
N MET A 43 -0.64 -1.88 -16.55
CA MET A 43 -0.90 -0.55 -17.05
C MET A 43 0.29 -0.01 -17.85
N ASP A 44 0.03 0.58 -19.03
CA ASP A 44 1.05 1.20 -19.87
C ASP A 44 0.87 2.72 -19.89
N PHE A 45 1.76 3.44 -19.21
CA PHE A 45 1.72 4.89 -19.10
C PHE A 45 3.11 5.50 -19.25
N THR A 46 3.21 6.56 -20.03
CA THR A 46 4.39 7.44 -20.06
C THR A 46 4.33 8.40 -18.88
N PHE A 47 5.15 8.16 -17.86
CA PHE A 47 5.24 9.05 -16.71
C PHE A 47 5.97 10.35 -17.04
N THR A 48 5.50 11.46 -16.49
CA THR A 48 6.22 12.74 -16.50
C THR A 48 7.26 12.83 -15.35
N SER A 49 8.16 13.81 -15.40
CA SER A 49 9.13 14.05 -14.32
C SER A 49 8.48 14.81 -13.14
N GLY A 50 8.74 14.39 -11.89
CA GLY A 50 8.35 15.18 -10.69
C GLY A 50 7.61 14.48 -9.54
N TYR A 51 7.44 13.15 -9.57
CA TYR A 51 6.58 12.43 -8.60
C TYR A 51 7.18 12.15 -7.20
N PHE A 52 8.46 12.43 -6.98
CA PHE A 52 9.14 12.19 -5.68
C PHE A 52 9.16 13.42 -4.77
N GLY A 53 8.02 14.11 -4.68
CA GLY A 53 7.84 15.24 -3.77
C GLY A 53 7.16 14.82 -2.46
N LEU A 54 7.38 15.60 -1.39
CA LEU A 54 6.75 15.36 -0.08
C LEU A 54 5.22 15.27 -0.15
N GLY A 55 4.58 16.07 -1.01
CA GLY A 55 3.12 16.00 -1.20
C GLY A 55 2.65 14.64 -1.72
N TYR A 56 3.38 14.07 -2.68
CA TYR A 56 3.09 12.73 -3.22
C TYR A 56 3.43 11.62 -2.23
N PHE A 57 4.49 11.80 -1.43
CA PHE A 57 4.81 10.88 -0.34
C PHE A 57 3.66 10.79 0.66
N ILE A 58 3.19 11.94 1.17
CA ILE A 58 2.12 12.00 2.17
C ILE A 58 0.80 11.48 1.60
N SER A 59 0.42 11.91 0.40
CA SER A 59 -0.84 11.46 -0.21
C SER A 59 -0.84 9.95 -0.46
N GLY A 60 0.25 9.39 -0.98
CA GLY A 60 0.38 7.95 -1.16
C GLY A 60 0.36 7.21 0.17
N LEU A 61 1.05 7.70 1.21
CA LEU A 61 1.06 7.06 2.54
C LEU A 61 -0.35 6.95 3.12
N ILE A 62 -1.15 8.02 2.98
CA ILE A 62 -2.55 8.05 3.43
C ILE A 62 -3.38 7.05 2.62
N ILE A 63 -3.31 7.13 1.28
CA ILE A 63 -4.09 6.27 0.38
C ILE A 63 -3.81 4.80 0.66
N TRP A 64 -2.53 4.41 0.74
CA TRP A 64 -2.15 3.01 0.97
C TRP A 64 -2.55 2.51 2.34
N ASN A 65 -2.46 3.32 3.40
CA ASN A 65 -2.96 2.93 4.71
C ASN A 65 -4.48 2.73 4.72
N VAL A 66 -5.25 3.60 4.08
CA VAL A 66 -6.71 3.45 3.99
C VAL A 66 -7.06 2.15 3.27
N ILE A 67 -6.44 1.89 2.11
CA ILE A 67 -6.67 0.65 1.35
C ILE A 67 -6.31 -0.57 2.20
N ALA A 68 -5.13 -0.59 2.83
CA ALA A 68 -4.70 -1.72 3.65
C ALA A 68 -5.63 -1.99 4.83
N LEU A 69 -6.08 -0.94 5.53
CA LEU A 69 -7.02 -1.07 6.65
C LEU A 69 -8.37 -1.63 6.19
N LEU A 70 -8.90 -1.15 5.06
CA LEU A 70 -10.16 -1.67 4.49
C LEU A 70 -10.02 -3.13 4.06
N SER A 71 -8.94 -3.50 3.38
CA SER A 71 -8.69 -4.87 2.95
C SER A 71 -8.58 -5.83 4.14
N VAL A 72 -7.81 -5.47 5.16
CA VAL A 72 -7.63 -6.31 6.35
C VAL A 72 -8.89 -6.37 7.21
N TRP A 73 -9.64 -5.27 7.32
CA TRP A 73 -10.93 -5.27 7.99
C TRP A 73 -11.91 -6.22 7.31
N LEU A 74 -12.04 -6.15 5.98
CA LEU A 74 -12.92 -7.03 5.21
C LEU A 74 -12.51 -8.50 5.37
N PHE A 75 -11.21 -8.79 5.28
CA PHE A 75 -10.68 -10.14 5.52
C PHE A 75 -11.06 -10.65 6.91
N ALA A 76 -10.81 -9.85 7.96
CA ALA A 76 -11.12 -10.25 9.32
C ALA A 76 -12.63 -10.43 9.56
N TRP A 77 -13.46 -9.62 8.90
CA TRP A 77 -14.92 -9.78 8.92
C TRP A 77 -15.33 -11.09 8.27
N LEU A 78 -14.90 -11.36 7.03
CA LEU A 78 -15.18 -12.61 6.32
C LEU A 78 -14.73 -13.84 7.11
N PHE A 79 -13.51 -13.81 7.67
CA PHE A 79 -12.95 -14.88 8.48
C PHE A 79 -13.78 -15.18 9.74
N ASN A 80 -14.39 -14.15 10.34
CA ASN A 80 -15.22 -14.33 11.53
C ASN A 80 -16.68 -14.71 11.18
N THR A 81 -17.15 -14.37 9.98
CA THR A 81 -18.54 -14.59 9.55
C THR A 81 -18.74 -15.93 8.85
N ILE A 82 -17.80 -16.36 8.01
CA ILE A 82 -17.86 -17.66 7.35
C ILE A 82 -17.50 -18.72 8.39
N LYS A 83 -18.50 -19.51 8.80
CA LYS A 83 -18.31 -20.72 9.60
C LYS A 83 -18.21 -21.90 8.64
N ASP A 84 -17.31 -22.83 8.97
CA ASP A 84 -17.32 -24.16 8.36
C ASP A 84 -18.71 -24.82 8.52
#